data_AF-A0AA95GTT1-F1
#
_entry.id   AF-A0AA95GTT1-F1
#
_cell.length_a   1.000
_cell.length_b   1.000
_cell.length_c   1.000
_cell.angle_alpha   90.00
_cell.angle_beta   90.00
_cell.angle_gamma   90.00
#
_symmetry.space_group_name_H-M   'P 1'
#
loop_
_entity.id
_entity.type
_entity.pdbx_description
1 polymer ?
#
loop_
_entity_poly.entity_id
_entity_poly.type
_entity_poly.pdbx_seq_one_letter_code
_entity_poly.pdbx_strand_id
1 'polypeptide(L)'
;MEIFYKITQNILQNVFNILNFIIVISTLISPISIASTITPDICNNSEIMDIGYRNITPANIPAKDGSGVWSTIVGCAASGEGKGGVTTLGTSSRGLDNHGVSVGFNSLSGAQSTSVGTGADAQNKSAIAIGTASIVTGNHGVAIGSNVKREIINVKSLSSDNLHAVDKRLESAATGGVAIGSNTDGGARVERGADNSVALGANSKASAAKAVALGANSLADKENTISVGSIGAERNITNVKAATLSASSTEAVNGSQLYGTNKSVVDSLGGGSSLNSDSTISSPKYNTRGMPLITWVMH
;
A
#
# COMPACT_ATOMS: atom_id res chain seq x y z
N MET A 1 -23.14 -79.31 15.96
CA MET A 1 -22.01 -78.49 16.44
C MET A 1 -21.21 -77.89 15.28
N GLU A 2 -20.88 -78.68 14.26
CA GLU A 2 -20.08 -78.23 13.09
C GLU A 2 -20.79 -77.18 12.19
N ILE A 3 -22.12 -77.28 12.03
CA ILE A 3 -22.91 -76.31 11.25
C ILE A 3 -22.93 -74.93 11.93
N PHE A 4 -23.08 -74.90 13.27
CA PHE A 4 -23.08 -73.66 14.03
C PHE A 4 -21.72 -72.95 13.95
N TYR A 5 -20.61 -73.72 14.05
CA TYR A 5 -19.26 -73.18 13.89
C TYR A 5 -19.01 -72.58 12.50
N LYS A 6 -19.46 -73.25 11.43
CA LYS A 6 -19.35 -72.73 10.06
C LYS A 6 -20.18 -71.46 9.85
N ILE A 7 -21.37 -71.37 10.44
CA ILE A 7 -22.21 -70.16 10.37
C ILE A 7 -21.55 -69.00 11.13
N THR A 8 -21.02 -69.23 12.33
CA THR A 8 -20.34 -68.18 13.12
C THR A 8 -19.08 -67.66 12.43
N GLN A 9 -18.28 -68.54 11.82
CA GLN A 9 -17.10 -68.14 11.05
C GLN A 9 -17.46 -67.32 9.80
N ASN A 10 -18.54 -67.69 9.11
CA ASN A 10 -18.99 -66.95 7.93
C ASN A 10 -19.51 -65.55 8.30
N ILE A 11 -20.19 -65.43 9.45
CA ILE A 11 -20.65 -64.13 9.96
C ILE A 11 -19.46 -63.26 10.38
N LEU A 12 -18.47 -63.80 11.10
CA LEU A 12 -17.27 -63.04 11.48
C LEU A 12 -16.46 -62.59 10.25
N GLN A 13 -16.33 -63.44 9.24
CA GLN A 13 -15.62 -63.09 8.01
C GLN A 13 -16.36 -61.98 7.24
N ASN A 14 -17.70 -62.02 7.19
CA ASN A 14 -18.50 -60.98 6.56
C ASN A 14 -18.44 -59.65 7.33
N VAL A 15 -18.47 -59.69 8.66
CA VAL A 15 -18.31 -58.50 9.51
C VAL A 15 -16.91 -57.90 9.33
N PHE A 16 -15.87 -58.73 9.27
CA PHE A 16 -14.50 -58.27 9.03
C PHE A 16 -14.31 -57.66 7.64
N ASN A 17 -14.95 -58.23 6.61
CA ASN A 17 -14.94 -57.68 5.26
C ASN A 17 -15.71 -56.35 5.17
N ILE A 18 -16.84 -56.23 5.86
CA ILE A 18 -17.63 -54.98 5.92
C ILE A 18 -16.86 -53.89 6.68
N LEU A 19 -16.21 -54.23 7.80
CA LEU A 19 -15.43 -53.28 8.59
C LEU A 19 -14.21 -52.78 7.80
N ASN A 20 -13.51 -53.66 7.07
CA ASN A 20 -12.44 -53.26 6.16
C ASN A 20 -12.94 -52.42 4.99
N PHE A 21 -14.12 -52.72 4.44
CA PHE A 21 -14.72 -51.90 3.38
C PHE A 21 -15.09 -50.50 3.88
N ILE A 22 -15.60 -50.37 5.12
CA ILE A 22 -15.91 -49.08 5.74
C ILE A 22 -14.63 -48.28 6.06
N ILE A 23 -13.56 -48.93 6.53
CA ILE A 23 -12.26 -48.28 6.79
C ILE A 23 -11.58 -47.84 5.48
N VAL A 24 -11.72 -48.63 4.41
CA VAL A 24 -11.25 -48.25 3.06
C VAL A 24 -12.07 -47.09 2.51
N ILE A 25 -13.40 -47.06 2.72
CA ILE A 25 -14.23 -45.92 2.32
C ILE A 25 -13.92 -44.67 3.15
N SER A 26 -13.69 -44.78 4.47
CA SER A 26 -13.37 -43.62 5.31
C SER A 26 -11.98 -43.04 5.06
N THR A 27 -11.06 -43.82 4.45
CA THR A 27 -9.74 -43.35 3.99
C THR A 27 -9.76 -42.87 2.52
N LEU A 28 -10.77 -43.27 1.74
CA LEU A 28 -11.02 -42.77 0.37
C LEU A 28 -11.86 -41.49 0.33
N ILE A 29 -12.62 -41.18 1.39
CA ILE A 29 -13.28 -39.87 1.55
C ILE A 29 -12.31 -38.93 2.27
N SER A 30 -11.27 -38.51 1.56
CA SER A 30 -10.69 -37.18 1.80
C SER A 30 -11.81 -36.14 1.60
N PRO A 31 -11.79 -34.95 2.26
CA PRO A 31 -12.85 -33.96 2.09
C PRO A 31 -13.07 -33.72 0.60
N ILE A 32 -14.24 -34.14 0.10
CA ILE A 32 -14.68 -33.91 -1.27
C ILE A 32 -14.80 -32.40 -1.40
N SER A 33 -13.74 -31.77 -1.88
CA SER A 33 -13.83 -30.46 -2.50
C SER A 33 -14.43 -30.73 -3.88
N ILE A 34 -15.63 -30.22 -4.09
CA ILE A 34 -16.35 -30.32 -5.36
C ILE A 34 -15.57 -29.46 -6.37
N ALA A 35 -14.59 -30.06 -7.04
CA ALA A 35 -14.01 -29.51 -8.26
C ALA A 35 -14.79 -30.13 -9.42
N SER A 36 -15.75 -29.39 -9.96
CA SER A 36 -16.40 -29.77 -11.21
C SER A 36 -15.36 -29.75 -12.32
N THR A 37 -15.03 -30.92 -12.87
CA THR A 37 -14.23 -31.07 -14.07
C THR A 37 -15.01 -30.48 -15.24
N ILE A 38 -14.69 -29.24 -15.61
CA ILE A 38 -15.20 -28.61 -16.84
C ILE A 38 -14.07 -28.74 -17.87
N THR A 39 -14.36 -29.44 -18.95
CA THR A 39 -13.48 -29.57 -20.11
C THR A 39 -13.18 -28.20 -20.72
N PRO A 40 -11.96 -27.94 -21.22
CA PRO A 40 -11.55 -26.62 -21.67
C PRO A 40 -12.15 -26.33 -23.05
N ASP A 41 -13.33 -25.71 -23.08
CA ASP A 41 -13.68 -24.88 -24.23
C ASP A 41 -13.07 -23.50 -24.03
N ILE A 42 -12.28 -23.13 -25.04
CA ILE A 42 -11.63 -21.86 -25.30
C ILE A 42 -12.52 -20.72 -24.79
N CYS A 43 -11.97 -19.79 -23.99
CA CYS A 43 -12.68 -18.66 -23.34
C CYS A 43 -13.58 -17.88 -24.33
N ASN A 44 -14.77 -18.42 -24.61
CA ASN A 44 -15.87 -17.88 -25.38
C ASN A 44 -17.13 -18.53 -24.80
N ASN A 45 -17.95 -17.68 -24.19
CA ASN A 45 -19.29 -17.92 -23.69
C ASN A 45 -19.36 -18.34 -22.20
N SER A 46 -19.71 -17.34 -21.39
CA SER A 46 -20.44 -17.44 -20.11
C SER A 46 -19.92 -18.38 -19.02
N GLU A 47 -19.41 -17.75 -17.94
CA GLU A 47 -19.44 -18.24 -16.55
C GLU A 47 -18.70 -19.55 -16.22
N ILE A 48 -17.36 -19.57 -16.25
CA ILE A 48 -16.62 -20.68 -15.62
C ILE A 48 -15.42 -20.18 -14.80
N MET A 49 -15.44 -20.55 -13.52
CA MET A 49 -14.41 -20.32 -12.50
C MET A 49 -13.44 -21.52 -12.51
N ASP A 50 -12.21 -21.33 -12.97
CA ASP A 50 -11.14 -22.35 -12.88
C ASP A 50 -10.58 -22.35 -11.44
N ILE A 51 -10.50 -23.48 -10.74
CA ILE A 51 -9.94 -23.58 -9.38
C ILE A 51 -8.79 -24.60 -9.40
N GLY A 52 -7.55 -24.13 -9.37
CA GLY A 52 -6.37 -24.99 -9.36
C GLY A 52 -5.96 -25.43 -7.96
N TYR A 53 -6.13 -26.73 -7.64
CA TYR A 53 -5.39 -27.42 -6.58
C TYR A 53 -4.77 -28.70 -7.15
N ARG A 54 -3.52 -29.04 -6.83
CA ARG A 54 -2.93 -30.36 -7.13
C ARG A 54 -2.05 -30.88 -6.00
N ASN A 55 -2.42 -32.05 -5.48
CA ASN A 55 -1.53 -33.01 -4.85
C ASN A 55 -1.44 -34.25 -5.76
N ILE A 56 -0.25 -34.51 -6.30
CA ILE A 56 0.31 -35.73 -6.93
C ILE A 56 -0.35 -36.36 -8.21
N THR A 57 0.52 -36.70 -9.18
CA THR A 57 0.44 -37.31 -10.55
C THR A 57 -0.65 -38.35 -10.93
N PRO A 58 -0.81 -38.73 -12.23
CA PRO A 58 -0.55 -38.01 -13.49
C PRO A 58 -1.80 -37.89 -14.41
N ALA A 59 -1.72 -36.96 -15.37
CA ALA A 59 -2.68 -36.67 -16.46
C ALA A 59 -3.92 -35.82 -16.11
N ASN A 60 -3.77 -34.49 -16.30
CA ASN A 60 -4.79 -33.54 -16.78
C ASN A 60 -4.12 -32.17 -17.04
N ILE A 61 -4.40 -31.57 -18.20
CA ILE A 61 -3.71 -30.35 -18.69
C ILE A 61 -4.29 -29.11 -17.96
N PRO A 62 -3.47 -28.34 -17.22
CA PRO A 62 -3.87 -27.41 -16.14
C PRO A 62 -3.92 -25.92 -16.55
N ALA A 63 -4.18 -25.02 -15.57
CA ALA A 63 -3.79 -23.60 -15.64
C ALA A 63 -2.45 -23.45 -16.37
N LYS A 64 -2.40 -22.54 -17.36
CA LYS A 64 -1.47 -22.60 -18.51
C LYS A 64 0.02 -22.67 -18.15
N ASP A 65 0.38 -22.37 -16.91
CA ASP A 65 1.72 -22.36 -16.33
C ASP A 65 1.67 -22.40 -14.77
N GLY A 66 1.68 -23.61 -14.20
CA GLY A 66 2.25 -23.90 -12.89
C GLY A 66 1.58 -23.30 -11.64
N SER A 67 0.79 -24.12 -10.93
CA SER A 67 0.64 -23.98 -9.48
C SER A 67 1.90 -24.51 -8.80
N GLY A 68 2.65 -23.69 -8.08
CA GLY A 68 3.64 -24.21 -7.15
C GLY A 68 2.97 -24.81 -5.90
N VAL A 69 3.76 -25.37 -5.00
CA VAL A 69 3.25 -25.96 -3.75
C VAL A 69 2.55 -24.87 -2.91
N TRP A 70 1.42 -25.19 -2.27
CA TRP A 70 0.62 -24.27 -1.43
C TRP A 70 -0.04 -23.07 -2.16
N SER A 71 -0.21 -23.12 -3.48
CA SER A 71 -0.85 -22.03 -4.22
C SER A 71 -2.37 -22.17 -4.39
N THR A 72 -3.07 -21.03 -4.51
CA THR A 72 -4.48 -20.93 -4.93
C THR A 72 -4.54 -20.13 -6.23
N ILE A 73 -5.03 -20.70 -7.33
CA ILE A 73 -5.12 -20.02 -8.63
C ILE A 73 -6.54 -20.11 -9.16
N VAL A 74 -7.16 -18.94 -9.41
CA VAL A 74 -8.55 -18.82 -9.85
C VAL A 74 -8.74 -17.77 -10.95
N GLY A 75 -9.32 -18.16 -12.10
CA GLY A 75 -9.73 -17.24 -13.20
C GLY A 75 -9.15 -17.58 -14.59
N CYS A 76 -9.83 -17.19 -15.69
CA CYS A 76 -9.35 -17.45 -17.07
C CYS A 76 -7.97 -16.82 -17.27
N ALA A 77 -7.01 -17.64 -17.71
CA ALA A 77 -5.60 -17.27 -17.89
C ALA A 77 -4.88 -16.72 -16.64
N ALA A 78 -5.39 -16.99 -15.42
CA ALA A 78 -4.64 -16.74 -14.20
C ALA A 78 -3.44 -17.69 -14.11
N SER A 79 -2.33 -17.22 -13.53
CA SER A 79 -1.08 -17.98 -13.50
C SER A 79 -0.26 -17.73 -12.24
N GLY A 80 0.33 -18.79 -11.69
CA GLY A 80 1.32 -18.72 -10.62
C GLY A 80 2.75 -18.98 -11.09
N GLU A 81 2.99 -19.20 -12.39
CA GLU A 81 4.30 -19.47 -13.02
C GLU A 81 5.17 -20.55 -12.32
N GLY A 82 4.53 -21.54 -11.68
CA GLY A 82 5.19 -22.61 -10.93
C GLY A 82 5.72 -22.19 -9.55
N LYS A 83 5.34 -21.01 -9.06
CA LYS A 83 5.81 -20.43 -7.79
C LYS A 83 5.00 -20.94 -6.60
N GLY A 84 5.68 -21.18 -5.49
CA GLY A 84 5.10 -21.70 -4.25
C GLY A 84 4.38 -20.62 -3.43
N GLY A 85 3.29 -20.99 -2.78
CA GLY A 85 2.56 -20.13 -1.84
C GLY A 85 1.83 -18.95 -2.48
N VAL A 86 1.65 -18.94 -3.80
CA VAL A 86 0.99 -17.82 -4.49
C VAL A 86 -0.53 -17.90 -4.41
N THR A 87 -1.20 -16.75 -4.28
CA THR A 87 -2.66 -16.65 -4.39
C THR A 87 -3.00 -15.73 -5.55
N THR A 88 -3.63 -16.25 -6.60
CA THR A 88 -4.03 -15.45 -7.77
C THR A 88 -5.54 -15.62 -8.02
N LEU A 89 -6.28 -14.52 -8.05
CA LEU A 89 -7.73 -14.49 -8.26
C LEU A 89 -8.11 -13.40 -9.28
N GLY A 90 -8.59 -13.81 -10.45
CA GLY A 90 -9.08 -12.90 -11.49
C GLY A 90 -8.49 -13.20 -12.86
N THR A 91 -9.21 -12.82 -13.92
CA THR A 91 -8.79 -13.06 -15.30
C THR A 91 -7.43 -12.42 -15.59
N SER A 92 -6.51 -13.21 -16.15
CA SER A 92 -5.13 -12.79 -16.49
C SER A 92 -4.31 -12.27 -15.29
N SER A 93 -4.70 -12.57 -14.06
CA SER A 93 -3.89 -12.26 -12.86
C SER A 93 -2.66 -13.18 -12.77
N ARG A 94 -1.51 -12.65 -12.31
CA ARG A 94 -0.24 -13.40 -12.30
C ARG A 94 0.59 -13.21 -11.04
N GLY A 95 0.92 -14.32 -10.37
CA GLY A 95 1.95 -14.40 -9.35
C GLY A 95 3.29 -14.78 -9.95
N LEU A 96 4.21 -13.82 -10.05
CA LEU A 96 5.50 -13.97 -10.74
C LEU A 96 6.62 -14.54 -9.86
N ASP A 97 6.43 -14.56 -8.54
CA ASP A 97 7.40 -15.12 -7.59
C ASP A 97 6.68 -15.65 -6.34
N ASN A 98 7.42 -16.35 -5.46
CA ASN A 98 6.87 -17.08 -4.33
C ASN A 98 6.14 -16.17 -3.32
N HIS A 99 5.05 -16.68 -2.75
CA HIS A 99 4.24 -16.03 -1.71
C HIS A 99 3.57 -14.72 -2.15
N GLY A 100 3.43 -14.49 -3.46
CA GLY A 100 2.70 -13.35 -4.01
C GLY A 100 1.18 -13.51 -3.93
N VAL A 101 0.47 -12.40 -3.75
CA VAL A 101 -0.99 -12.32 -3.82
C VAL A 101 -1.38 -11.40 -4.97
N SER A 102 -2.16 -11.88 -5.92
CA SER A 102 -2.71 -11.11 -7.05
C SER A 102 -4.22 -11.25 -7.12
N VAL A 103 -4.97 -10.17 -6.93
CA VAL A 103 -6.43 -10.18 -6.98
C VAL A 103 -6.94 -9.09 -7.92
N GLY A 104 -7.68 -9.45 -8.96
CA GLY A 104 -8.25 -8.54 -9.94
C GLY A 104 -7.76 -8.78 -11.37
N PHE A 105 -8.50 -8.26 -12.36
CA PHE A 105 -8.17 -8.41 -13.77
C PHE A 105 -6.76 -7.88 -14.06
N ASN A 106 -5.89 -8.70 -14.64
CA ASN A 106 -4.52 -8.32 -15.02
C ASN A 106 -3.68 -7.75 -13.85
N SER A 107 -3.92 -8.22 -12.63
CA SER A 107 -3.08 -7.89 -11.46
C SER A 107 -1.78 -8.69 -11.46
N LEU A 108 -0.68 -8.09 -11.00
CA LEU A 108 0.66 -8.69 -11.00
C LEU A 108 1.32 -8.58 -9.62
N SER A 109 1.82 -9.69 -9.08
CA SER A 109 2.54 -9.74 -7.80
C SER A 109 3.89 -10.46 -7.94
N GLY A 110 4.97 -9.86 -7.45
CA GLY A 110 6.28 -10.52 -7.26
C GLY A 110 6.43 -11.20 -5.89
N ALA A 111 7.67 -11.31 -5.39
CA ALA A 111 7.99 -12.09 -4.20
C ALA A 111 7.41 -11.48 -2.93
N GLN A 112 6.65 -12.27 -2.16
CA GLN A 112 6.05 -11.84 -0.88
C GLN A 112 5.23 -10.54 -1.02
N SER A 113 4.68 -10.27 -2.21
CA SER A 113 4.02 -9.01 -2.54
C SER A 113 2.50 -9.19 -2.60
N THR A 114 1.77 -8.09 -2.53
CA THR A 114 0.31 -8.08 -2.60
C THR A 114 -0.14 -7.08 -3.65
N SER A 115 -0.87 -7.53 -4.66
CA SER A 115 -1.54 -6.71 -5.67
C SER A 115 -3.04 -6.96 -5.63
N VAL A 116 -3.84 -5.91 -5.43
CA VAL A 116 -5.31 -6.00 -5.36
C VAL A 116 -5.93 -4.86 -6.16
N GLY A 117 -6.64 -5.17 -7.24
CA GLY A 117 -7.30 -4.23 -8.12
C GLY A 117 -6.99 -4.50 -9.60
N THR A 118 -7.86 -4.01 -10.48
CA THR A 118 -7.68 -4.15 -11.93
C THR A 118 -6.38 -3.48 -12.38
N GLY A 119 -5.45 -4.25 -12.94
CA GLY A 119 -4.15 -3.76 -13.40
C GLY A 119 -3.19 -3.31 -12.30
N ALA A 120 -3.43 -3.66 -11.03
CA ALA A 120 -2.49 -3.37 -9.94
C ALA A 120 -1.17 -4.12 -10.15
N ASP A 121 -0.04 -3.45 -9.92
CA ASP A 121 1.31 -3.94 -10.26
C ASP A 121 2.26 -3.81 -9.05
N ALA A 122 2.50 -4.94 -8.38
CA ALA A 122 3.39 -5.10 -7.23
C ALA A 122 4.51 -6.12 -7.52
N GLN A 123 5.19 -6.00 -8.67
CA GLN A 123 6.22 -6.97 -9.07
C GLN A 123 7.50 -6.96 -8.22
N ASN A 124 7.74 -5.89 -7.46
CA ASN A 124 8.92 -5.78 -6.61
C ASN A 124 8.78 -6.58 -5.29
N LYS A 125 9.91 -6.96 -4.69
CA LYS A 125 9.91 -7.77 -3.47
C LYS A 125 9.20 -7.04 -2.33
N SER A 126 8.29 -7.73 -1.66
CA SER A 126 7.52 -7.23 -0.52
C SER A 126 6.72 -5.94 -0.82
N ALA A 127 6.38 -5.70 -2.09
CA ALA A 127 5.58 -4.57 -2.51
C ALA A 127 4.09 -4.77 -2.18
N ILE A 128 3.36 -3.67 -1.96
CA ILE A 128 1.90 -3.68 -1.78
C ILE A 128 1.28 -2.66 -2.75
N ALA A 129 0.53 -3.11 -3.74
CA ALA A 129 -0.23 -2.27 -4.66
C ALA A 129 -1.74 -2.54 -4.52
N ILE A 130 -2.51 -1.58 -4.01
CA ILE A 130 -3.94 -1.73 -3.78
C ILE A 130 -4.70 -0.60 -4.49
N GLY A 131 -5.63 -0.96 -5.36
CA GLY A 131 -6.45 -0.07 -6.18
C GLY A 131 -6.13 -0.20 -7.67
N THR A 132 -7.11 0.15 -8.51
CA THR A 132 -7.02 0.03 -9.98
C THR A 132 -5.76 0.71 -10.50
N ALA A 133 -4.92 -0.02 -11.23
CA ALA A 133 -3.69 0.47 -11.86
C ALA A 133 -2.67 1.13 -10.91
N SER A 134 -2.72 0.83 -9.60
CA SER A 134 -1.67 1.17 -8.64
C SER A 134 -0.35 0.47 -9.01
N ILE A 135 0.79 1.14 -8.83
CA ILE A 135 2.11 0.62 -9.25
C ILE A 135 3.13 0.86 -8.13
N VAL A 136 3.91 -0.17 -7.83
CA VAL A 136 5.09 -0.09 -6.95
C VAL A 136 6.33 -0.48 -7.76
N THR A 137 7.22 0.48 -7.99
CA THR A 137 8.49 0.26 -8.73
C THR A 137 9.71 0.10 -7.80
N GLY A 138 9.57 0.35 -6.49
CA GLY A 138 10.58 0.10 -5.47
C GLY A 138 10.35 -1.17 -4.63
N ASN A 139 11.41 -1.78 -4.09
CA ASN A 139 11.29 -2.88 -3.13
C ASN A 139 10.67 -2.39 -1.81
N HIS A 140 9.85 -3.20 -1.17
CA HIS A 140 9.13 -2.86 0.09
C HIS A 140 8.22 -1.63 -0.04
N GLY A 141 7.89 -1.19 -1.26
CA GLY A 141 7.06 -0.02 -1.48
C GLY A 141 5.57 -0.33 -1.26
N VAL A 142 4.81 0.68 -0.86
CA VAL A 142 3.36 0.62 -0.68
C VAL A 142 2.71 1.69 -1.55
N ALA A 143 1.76 1.29 -2.40
CA ALA A 143 0.91 2.18 -3.19
C ALA A 143 -0.56 1.82 -2.94
N ILE A 144 -1.34 2.75 -2.36
CA ILE A 144 -2.77 2.54 -2.09
C ILE A 144 -3.61 3.68 -2.67
N GLY A 145 -4.52 3.33 -3.57
CA GLY A 145 -5.38 4.27 -4.31
C GLY A 145 -5.57 3.85 -5.76
N SER A 146 -6.49 4.52 -6.45
CA SER A 146 -6.76 4.26 -7.87
C SER A 146 -5.94 5.17 -8.78
N ASN A 147 -5.47 4.63 -9.90
CA ASN A 147 -4.83 5.30 -11.00
C ASN A 147 -5.71 5.23 -12.25
N VAL A 148 -6.84 5.96 -12.23
CA VAL A 148 -7.86 5.91 -13.29
C VAL A 148 -7.46 6.59 -14.61
N LYS A 149 -6.22 7.10 -14.74
CA LYS A 149 -5.67 7.60 -16.02
C LYS A 149 -4.96 6.54 -16.86
N ARG A 150 -4.93 5.26 -16.44
CA ARG A 150 -4.71 4.18 -17.41
C ARG A 150 -5.97 4.07 -18.27
N GLU A 151 -6.01 4.92 -19.29
CA GLU A 151 -6.80 4.65 -20.48
C GLU A 151 -6.37 3.26 -20.97
N ILE A 152 -7.28 2.29 -20.89
CA ILE A 152 -7.14 1.00 -21.57
C ILE A 152 -7.27 1.33 -23.06
N ILE A 153 -6.23 1.90 -23.69
CA ILE A 153 -6.21 2.09 -25.14
C ILE A 153 -5.54 0.89 -25.78
N ASN A 154 -6.39 0.05 -26.34
CA ASN A 154 -6.07 -0.99 -27.29
C ASN A 154 -5.66 -0.36 -28.63
N VAL A 155 -4.59 0.46 -28.67
CA VAL A 155 -4.23 1.24 -29.86
C VAL A 155 -2.91 0.78 -30.41
N LYS A 156 -3.03 -0.09 -31.41
CA LYS A 156 -2.08 -0.24 -32.50
C LYS A 156 -2.00 1.09 -33.27
N SER A 157 -1.25 2.06 -32.76
CA SER A 157 -0.78 3.20 -33.54
C SER A 157 0.46 3.80 -32.89
N LEU A 158 1.61 3.34 -33.39
CA LEU A 158 2.90 3.99 -33.23
C LEU A 158 2.86 5.34 -33.97
N SER A 159 2.97 6.45 -33.25
CA SER A 159 3.68 7.62 -33.77
C SER A 159 4.59 8.12 -32.65
N SER A 160 5.88 8.14 -32.95
CA SER A 160 7.00 8.17 -32.01
C SER A 160 7.30 9.52 -31.37
N ASP A 161 6.48 10.55 -31.58
CA ASP A 161 6.86 11.92 -31.20
C ASP A 161 5.86 12.66 -30.29
N ASN A 162 4.97 11.94 -29.58
CA ASN A 162 4.06 12.53 -28.59
C ASN A 162 3.79 11.65 -27.35
N LEU A 163 4.74 10.81 -26.94
CA LEU A 163 4.65 10.07 -25.68
C LEU A 163 5.10 10.93 -24.48
N HIS A 164 4.59 12.16 -24.39
CA HIS A 164 4.55 12.90 -23.13
C HIS A 164 3.23 12.58 -22.42
N ALA A 165 3.09 11.33 -21.97
CA ALA A 165 2.12 11.05 -20.92
C ALA A 165 2.59 11.81 -19.68
N VAL A 166 1.95 12.94 -19.39
CA VAL A 166 2.22 13.75 -18.20
C VAL A 166 2.18 12.84 -16.96
N ASP A 167 3.33 12.76 -16.33
CA ASP A 167 3.80 11.80 -15.35
C ASP A 167 3.12 11.99 -13.96
N LYS A 168 1.81 11.75 -13.88
CA LYS A 168 0.97 11.91 -12.67
C LYS A 168 0.32 10.60 -12.22
N ARG A 169 1.17 9.63 -11.83
CA ARG A 169 0.77 8.28 -11.38
C ARG A 169 0.72 8.23 -9.84
N LEU A 170 -0.10 7.32 -9.29
CA LEU A 170 0.13 6.83 -7.93
C LEU A 170 1.30 5.85 -8.01
N GLU A 171 2.45 6.24 -7.48
CA GLU A 171 3.69 5.47 -7.63
C GLU A 171 4.56 5.57 -6.38
N SER A 172 4.96 4.40 -5.86
CA SER A 172 6.07 4.28 -4.92
C SER A 172 7.29 3.73 -5.66
N ALA A 173 8.20 4.63 -6.05
CA ALA A 173 9.39 4.29 -6.85
C ALA A 173 10.68 4.13 -6.06
N ALA A 174 10.67 4.53 -4.78
CA ALA A 174 11.80 4.38 -3.88
C ALA A 174 11.68 3.12 -3.02
N THR A 175 12.80 2.65 -2.48
CA THR A 175 12.79 1.52 -1.56
C THR A 175 12.11 1.92 -0.26
N GLY A 176 11.13 1.14 0.19
CA GLY A 176 10.35 1.43 1.40
C GLY A 176 9.47 2.69 1.31
N GLY A 177 9.23 3.22 0.11
CA GLY A 177 8.36 4.38 -0.08
C GLY A 177 6.88 4.05 0.16
N VAL A 178 6.12 4.97 0.74
CA VAL A 178 4.66 4.83 0.90
C VAL A 178 3.94 5.94 0.16
N ALA A 179 3.10 5.59 -0.82
CA ALA A 179 2.27 6.50 -1.59
C ALA A 179 0.78 6.16 -1.37
N ILE A 180 0.01 7.10 -0.83
CA ILE A 180 -1.43 6.90 -0.58
C ILE A 180 -2.21 8.11 -1.09
N GLY A 181 -3.11 7.89 -2.05
CA GLY A 181 -3.96 8.95 -2.62
C GLY A 181 -4.56 8.56 -3.98
N SER A 182 -5.87 8.73 -4.13
CA SER A 182 -6.61 8.43 -5.37
C SER A 182 -6.46 9.51 -6.44
N ASN A 183 -6.64 9.11 -7.70
CA ASN A 183 -6.45 9.96 -8.87
C ASN A 183 -7.79 10.31 -9.55
N THR A 184 -8.06 11.61 -9.74
CA THR A 184 -8.67 12.15 -10.97
C THR A 184 -7.72 13.12 -11.69
N ASP A 185 -6.84 13.82 -10.95
CA ASP A 185 -5.87 14.79 -11.50
C ASP A 185 -4.37 14.51 -11.20
N GLY A 186 -4.06 13.47 -10.42
CA GLY A 186 -2.73 12.92 -10.16
C GLY A 186 -2.60 12.24 -8.78
N GLY A 187 -1.90 11.11 -8.73
CA GLY A 187 -1.71 10.30 -7.51
C GLY A 187 -0.64 10.84 -6.55
N ALA A 188 -0.52 10.22 -5.38
CA ALA A 188 0.64 10.43 -4.50
C ALA A 188 1.90 9.82 -5.13
N ARG A 189 3.06 10.47 -4.98
CA ARG A 189 4.31 10.02 -5.60
C ARG A 189 5.47 10.08 -4.62
N VAL A 190 6.13 8.93 -4.47
CA VAL A 190 7.47 8.84 -3.87
C VAL A 190 8.45 8.62 -5.03
N GLU A 191 9.30 9.60 -5.30
CA GLU A 191 10.22 9.57 -6.44
C GLU A 191 11.40 8.63 -6.23
N ARG A 192 11.97 8.16 -7.33
CA ARG A 192 13.21 7.35 -7.32
C ARG A 192 14.32 8.11 -6.57
N GLY A 193 14.95 7.45 -5.62
CA GLY A 193 16.00 8.04 -4.77
C GLY A 193 15.48 8.70 -3.49
N ALA A 194 14.17 8.89 -3.34
CA ALA A 194 13.54 9.34 -2.09
C ALA A 194 13.28 8.14 -1.16
N ASP A 195 14.32 7.37 -0.83
CA ASP A 195 14.19 6.16 -0.02
C ASP A 195 13.58 6.46 1.36
N ASN A 196 12.77 5.52 1.86
CA ASN A 196 12.05 5.62 3.14
C ASN A 196 11.16 6.87 3.27
N SER A 197 10.69 7.43 2.16
CA SER A 197 9.80 8.61 2.18
C SER A 197 8.32 8.23 2.11
N VAL A 198 7.47 9.21 2.46
CA VAL A 198 6.01 9.06 2.47
C VAL A 198 5.37 10.20 1.69
N ALA A 199 4.42 9.87 0.82
CA ALA A 199 3.54 10.82 0.15
C ALA A 199 2.09 10.43 0.45
N LEU A 200 1.37 11.30 1.17
CA LEU A 200 -0.03 11.08 1.58
C LEU A 200 -0.92 12.22 1.08
N GLY A 201 -1.78 11.93 0.11
CA GLY A 201 -2.73 12.87 -0.50
C GLY A 201 -2.60 12.94 -2.02
N ALA A 202 -3.68 13.34 -2.70
CA ALA A 202 -3.67 13.52 -4.16
C ALA A 202 -2.61 14.54 -4.57
N ASN A 203 -1.81 14.23 -5.60
CA ASN A 203 -0.67 15.05 -6.05
C ASN A 203 0.40 15.36 -4.98
N SER A 204 0.41 14.67 -3.83
CA SER A 204 1.52 14.81 -2.87
C SER A 204 2.79 14.20 -3.48
N LYS A 205 3.94 14.83 -3.22
CA LYS A 205 5.21 14.46 -3.83
C LYS A 205 6.33 14.48 -2.80
N ALA A 206 6.93 13.32 -2.54
CA ALA A 206 8.19 13.20 -1.81
C ALA A 206 9.33 12.95 -2.80
N SER A 207 10.30 13.86 -2.81
CA SER A 207 11.45 13.86 -3.75
C SER A 207 12.81 13.79 -3.07
N ALA A 208 12.84 13.81 -1.74
CA ALA A 208 14.05 13.66 -0.93
C ALA A 208 13.93 12.46 0.03
N ALA A 209 15.08 11.86 0.37
CA ALA A 209 15.13 10.70 1.27
C ALA A 209 14.61 11.02 2.67
N LYS A 210 13.91 10.06 3.29
CA LYS A 210 13.31 10.21 4.64
C LYS A 210 12.38 11.41 4.79
N ALA A 211 11.80 11.88 3.69
CA ALA A 211 10.90 13.02 3.69
C ALA A 211 9.43 12.57 3.75
N VAL A 212 8.55 13.41 4.29
CA VAL A 212 7.11 13.18 4.34
C VAL A 212 6.37 14.34 3.69
N ALA A 213 5.71 14.10 2.57
CA ALA A 213 4.76 15.03 1.97
C ALA A 213 3.35 14.71 2.48
N LEU A 214 2.80 15.57 3.34
CA LEU A 214 1.53 15.37 4.02
C LEU A 214 0.47 16.34 3.49
N GLY A 215 -0.56 15.80 2.84
CA GLY A 215 -1.68 16.55 2.28
C GLY A 215 -1.62 16.68 0.75
N ALA A 216 -2.75 17.01 0.14
CA ALA A 216 -2.84 17.14 -1.30
C ALA A 216 -1.91 18.25 -1.83
N ASN A 217 -1.22 18.01 -2.95
CA ASN A 217 -0.25 18.94 -3.54
C ASN A 217 0.95 19.32 -2.64
N SER A 218 1.18 18.64 -1.51
CA SER A 218 2.37 18.90 -0.69
C SER A 218 3.64 18.44 -1.41
N LEU A 219 4.70 19.23 -1.29
CA LEU A 219 6.03 18.92 -1.85
C LEU A 219 7.04 18.80 -0.72
N ALA A 220 7.67 17.64 -0.58
CA ALA A 220 8.79 17.41 0.31
C ALA A 220 10.07 17.19 -0.50
N ASP A 221 10.87 18.25 -0.62
CA ASP A 221 12.09 18.34 -1.44
C ASP A 221 13.38 18.44 -0.61
N LYS A 222 13.29 18.27 0.71
CA LYS A 222 14.42 18.27 1.66
C LYS A 222 14.44 16.98 2.47
N GLU A 223 15.63 16.42 2.65
CA GLU A 223 15.81 15.20 3.42
C GLU A 223 15.45 15.40 4.90
N ASN A 224 14.95 14.34 5.55
CA ASN A 224 14.60 14.34 6.98
C ASN A 224 13.60 15.45 7.37
N THR A 225 12.64 15.77 6.49
CA THR A 225 11.62 16.80 6.76
C THR A 225 10.21 16.27 6.59
N ILE A 226 9.27 16.95 7.25
CA ILE A 226 7.83 16.81 6.99
C ILE A 226 7.38 18.12 6.33
N SER A 227 6.91 18.04 5.09
CA SER A 227 6.26 19.14 4.41
C SER A 227 4.75 18.97 4.47
N VAL A 228 4.07 19.94 5.08
CA VAL A 228 2.61 19.98 5.18
C VAL A 228 1.96 20.81 4.07
N GLY A 229 2.73 21.21 3.04
CA GLY A 229 2.27 22.07 1.95
C GLY A 229 3.31 22.22 0.85
N SER A 230 3.25 23.33 0.12
CA SER A 230 4.27 23.74 -0.84
C SER A 230 4.50 25.24 -0.70
N ILE A 231 5.57 25.77 -1.31
CA ILE A 231 5.83 27.21 -1.33
C ILE A 231 4.62 27.94 -1.92
N GLY A 232 4.10 28.94 -1.19
CA GLY A 232 2.90 29.71 -1.54
C GLY A 232 1.56 28.99 -1.29
N ALA A 233 1.61 27.76 -0.76
CA ALA A 233 0.45 26.99 -0.33
C ALA A 233 0.74 26.31 1.03
N GLU A 234 1.28 27.09 1.96
CA GLU A 234 1.56 26.68 3.33
C GLU A 234 0.27 26.39 4.09
N ARG A 235 0.36 25.49 5.08
CA ARG A 235 -0.78 25.12 5.94
C ARG A 235 -0.50 25.44 7.38
N ASN A 236 -1.56 25.82 8.09
CA ASN A 236 -1.53 25.92 9.54
C ASN A 236 -1.51 24.53 10.16
N ILE A 237 -0.65 24.33 11.16
CA ILE A 237 -0.67 23.16 12.04
C ILE A 237 -1.44 23.55 13.30
N THR A 238 -2.68 23.08 13.42
CA THR A 238 -3.57 23.41 14.53
C THR A 238 -3.63 22.28 15.55
N ASN A 239 -4.19 22.56 16.74
CA ASN A 239 -4.28 21.61 17.86
C ASN A 239 -2.93 21.12 18.38
N VAL A 240 -1.89 21.96 18.25
CA VAL A 240 -0.58 21.73 18.84
C VAL A 240 -0.65 22.01 20.33
N LYS A 241 -0.49 20.97 21.16
CA LYS A 241 -0.37 21.12 22.62
C LYS A 241 0.85 22.00 22.93
N ALA A 242 0.76 22.78 24.00
CA ALA A 242 1.90 23.55 24.48
C ALA A 242 3.09 22.63 24.78
N ALA A 243 4.25 22.96 24.21
CA ALA A 243 5.49 22.24 24.40
C ALA A 243 6.04 22.36 25.82
N THR A 244 6.76 21.35 26.27
CA THR A 244 7.69 21.47 27.39
C THR A 244 8.86 22.35 26.97
N LEU A 245 9.10 23.45 27.68
CA LEU A 245 10.21 24.35 27.39
C LEU A 245 11.43 23.97 28.23
N SER A 246 12.40 23.32 27.58
CA SER A 246 13.69 22.93 28.18
C SER A 246 14.79 22.95 27.13
N ALA A 247 16.06 22.98 27.56
CA ALA A 247 17.21 23.04 26.66
C ALA A 247 17.33 21.84 25.70
N SER A 248 16.71 20.70 26.04
CA SER A 248 16.72 19.47 25.26
C SER A 248 15.38 19.17 24.59
N SER A 249 14.42 20.10 24.62
CA SER A 249 13.09 19.88 24.05
C SER A 249 13.12 19.82 22.52
N THR A 250 12.40 18.87 21.95
CA THR A 250 12.18 18.72 20.50
C THR A 250 10.70 18.90 20.13
N GLU A 251 9.91 19.48 21.03
CA GLU A 251 8.47 19.68 20.84
C GLU A 251 8.17 20.97 20.08
N ALA A 252 7.12 20.97 19.26
CA ALA A 252 6.68 22.16 18.55
C ALA A 252 6.03 23.17 19.52
N VAL A 253 6.52 24.41 19.51
CA VAL A 253 5.94 25.51 20.29
C VAL A 253 4.67 26.02 19.59
N ASN A 254 3.60 26.23 20.34
CA ASN A 254 2.36 26.78 19.80
C ASN A 254 2.24 28.30 20.04
N GLY A 255 1.21 28.90 19.44
CA GLY A 255 0.99 30.35 19.51
C GLY A 255 0.76 30.90 20.93
N SER A 256 0.13 30.15 21.84
CA SER A 256 -0.13 30.64 23.20
C SER A 256 1.15 30.73 24.04
N GLN A 257 2.11 29.85 23.78
CA GLN A 257 3.43 29.92 24.42
C GLN A 257 4.24 31.11 23.93
N LEU A 258 4.31 31.32 22.61
CA LEU A 258 5.00 32.47 22.03
C LEU A 258 4.36 33.80 22.50
N TYR A 259 3.04 33.85 22.56
CA TYR A 259 2.31 34.98 23.13
C TYR A 259 2.68 35.23 24.60
N GLY A 260 2.74 34.18 25.42
CA GLY A 260 3.16 34.28 26.82
C GLY A 260 4.57 34.85 26.98
N THR A 261 5.52 34.38 26.19
CA THR A 261 6.89 34.94 26.14
C THR A 261 6.88 36.41 25.75
N ASN A 262 6.18 36.78 24.67
CA ASN A 262 6.11 38.17 24.21
C ASN A 262 5.46 39.09 25.27
N LYS A 263 4.44 38.61 25.97
CA LYS A 263 3.81 39.35 27.07
C LYS A 263 4.80 39.59 28.22
N SER A 264 5.57 38.56 28.60
CA SER A 264 6.61 38.69 29.63
C SER A 264 7.70 39.69 29.24
N VAL A 265 8.08 39.74 27.95
CA VAL A 265 9.05 40.71 27.43
C VAL A 265 8.49 42.12 27.50
N VAL A 266 7.26 42.35 27.04
CA VAL A 266 6.58 43.65 27.12
C VAL A 266 6.51 44.15 28.56
N ASP A 267 6.16 43.28 29.50
CA ASP A 267 6.06 43.63 30.92
C ASP A 267 7.43 43.97 31.52
N SER A 268 8.49 43.28 31.08
CA SER A 268 9.86 43.54 31.52
C SER A 268 10.46 44.81 30.93
N LEU A 269 10.12 45.15 29.68
CA LEU A 269 10.51 46.41 29.06
C LEU A 269 9.80 47.58 29.73
N GLY A 270 8.48 47.50 29.94
CA GLY A 270 7.73 48.64 30.46
C GLY A 270 7.84 49.86 29.53
N GLY A 271 7.93 51.08 30.07
CA GLY A 271 8.09 52.29 29.24
C GLY A 271 6.96 52.54 28.23
N GLY A 272 5.78 51.95 28.44
CA GLY A 272 4.65 52.04 27.52
C GLY A 272 4.74 51.12 26.29
N SER A 273 5.67 50.16 26.24
CA SER A 273 5.69 49.14 25.19
C SER A 273 4.42 48.28 25.21
N SER A 274 4.04 47.76 24.05
CA SER A 274 2.85 46.95 23.83
C SER A 274 3.12 45.84 22.81
N LEU A 275 2.37 44.75 22.90
CA LEU A 275 2.32 43.74 21.84
C LEU A 275 1.25 44.14 20.82
N ASN A 276 1.66 44.31 19.56
CA ASN A 276 0.79 44.66 18.45
C ASN A 276 0.06 43.42 17.89
N SER A 277 -0.99 43.64 17.10
CA SER A 277 -1.79 42.56 16.49
C SER A 277 -1.02 41.74 15.45
N ASP A 278 0.06 42.28 14.89
CA ASP A 278 0.98 41.60 13.99
C ASP A 278 2.09 40.84 14.74
N SER A 279 1.97 40.71 16.06
CA SER A 279 2.94 40.08 16.97
C SER A 279 4.27 40.83 17.16
N THR A 280 4.40 42.07 16.66
CA THR A 280 5.57 42.93 16.95
C THR A 280 5.45 43.61 18.31
N ILE A 281 6.59 43.98 18.92
CA ILE A 281 6.63 44.73 20.18
C ILE A 281 6.93 46.20 19.88
N SER A 282 6.09 47.12 20.37
CA SER A 282 6.29 48.56 20.21
C SER A 282 7.43 49.07 21.10
N SER A 283 8.15 50.09 20.63
CA SER A 283 9.33 50.61 21.32
C SER A 283 8.97 51.20 22.70
N PRO A 284 9.70 50.84 23.77
CA PRO A 284 9.54 51.49 25.06
C PRO A 284 10.09 52.92 25.04
N LYS A 285 9.52 53.79 25.86
CA LYS A 285 9.98 55.16 26.10
C LYS A 285 10.57 55.25 27.52
N TYR A 286 11.89 55.35 27.61
CA TYR A 286 12.60 55.58 28.86
C TYR A 286 13.08 57.03 28.93
N ASN A 287 12.74 57.74 30.01
CA ASN A 287 13.19 59.11 30.21
C ASN A 287 14.45 59.13 31.10
N THR A 288 15.63 59.23 30.49
CA THR A 288 16.90 59.42 31.20
C THR A 288 17.20 60.90 31.35
N ARG A 289 16.70 61.52 32.43
CA ARG A 289 17.05 62.85 32.99
C ARG A 289 17.92 63.76 32.08
N GLY A 290 17.41 64.14 30.90
CA GLY A 290 18.00 65.17 30.03
C GLY A 290 18.84 64.73 28.82
N MET A 291 19.02 63.44 28.52
CA MET A 291 19.60 63.00 27.24
C MET A 291 18.65 62.01 26.55
N PRO A 292 18.17 62.28 25.32
CA PRO A 292 17.35 61.31 24.60
C PRO A 292 18.19 60.06 24.30
N LEU A 293 17.76 58.92 24.81
CA LEU A 293 18.33 57.62 24.45
C LEU A 293 18.10 57.36 22.97
N ILE A 294 19.18 57.04 22.27
CA ILE A 294 19.19 56.61 20.87
C ILE A 294 18.12 55.54 20.66
N THR A 295 17.23 55.80 19.71
CA THR A 295 16.20 54.86 19.27
C THR A 295 16.90 53.65 18.64
N TRP A 296 17.05 52.56 19.39
CA TRP A 296 17.48 51.30 18.83
C TRP A 296 16.31 50.66 18.10
N VAL A 297 16.27 50.83 16.77
CA VAL A 297 15.42 50.03 15.90
C VAL A 297 16.10 48.67 15.77
N MET A 298 15.57 47.66 16.45
CA MET A 298 15.93 46.27 16.15
C MET A 298 15.29 45.92 14.80
N HIS A 299 16.13 45.77 13.77
CA HIS A 299 15.78 45.23 12.46
C HIS A 299 15.78 43.69 12.52
#